data_AF-A0AA43RZ63-F1
#
_entry.id   AF-A0AA43RZ63-F1
#
_cell.length_a   1.000
_cell.length_b   1.000
_cell.length_c   1.000
_cell.angle_alpha   90.00
_cell.angle_beta   90.00
_cell.angle_gamma   90.00
#
_symmetry.space_group_name_H-M   'P 1'
#
loop_
_entity.id
_entity.type
_entity.pdbx_description
1 polymer ?
#
loop_
_entity_poly.entity_id
_entity_poly.type
_entity_poly.pdbx_seq_one_letter_code
_entity_poly.pdbx_strand_id
1 'polypeptide(L)'
;MNCREAQDFIPLLWDAPPTDPKRIELERHIAGCSYCAAEWAIWQESNELMQDLRMEISAERAEAVNQKVMERIYLESPWLMPGDGKSAGNTAVFRRRLSLWIACFLAVFLSSFLYFTLFKTSSNTSSAQSGIIDSGVAGLTLEWSSSYPATESGGRIIEPLVVSMGPTHPQYWMVLSMLGVALSIFLLTRLNRYRRQ
;
A
#
# COMPACT_ATOMS: atom_id res chain seq x y z
N MET A 1 19.75 40.71 -31.60
CA MET A 1 19.71 41.15 -30.19
C MET A 1 19.77 42.68 -30.09
N ASN A 2 18.92 43.23 -29.22
CA ASN A 2 18.92 44.66 -28.84
C ASN A 2 19.87 44.94 -27.67
N CYS A 3 20.30 46.19 -27.46
CA CYS A 3 21.23 46.52 -26.36
C CYS A 3 20.69 46.12 -24.99
N ARG A 4 19.40 46.34 -24.72
CA ARG A 4 18.78 45.95 -23.44
C ARG A 4 18.79 44.44 -23.21
N GLU A 5 18.48 43.67 -24.25
CA GLU A 5 18.56 42.21 -24.19
C GLU A 5 20.01 41.75 -23.96
N ALA A 6 20.98 42.42 -24.60
CA ALA A 6 22.39 42.12 -24.41
C ALA A 6 22.79 42.29 -22.94
N GLN A 7 22.42 43.41 -22.32
CA GLN A 7 22.70 43.69 -20.90
C GLN A 7 22.11 42.63 -19.98
N ASP A 8 20.86 42.24 -20.19
CA ASP A 8 20.20 41.20 -19.40
C ASP A 8 20.88 39.83 -19.58
N PHE A 9 21.45 39.56 -20.77
CA PHE A 9 22.12 38.29 -21.07
C PHE A 9 23.58 38.22 -20.61
N ILE A 10 24.28 39.34 -20.42
CA ILE A 10 25.69 39.35 -19.99
C ILE A 10 25.92 38.52 -18.72
N PRO A 11 25.16 38.71 -17.62
CA PRO A 11 25.35 37.92 -16.40
C PRO A 11 24.90 36.46 -16.55
N LEU A 12 23.88 36.20 -17.37
CA LEU A 12 23.26 34.89 -17.52
C LEU A 12 24.09 33.94 -18.38
N LEU A 13 24.78 34.48 -19.39
CA LEU A 13 25.54 33.70 -20.37
C LEU A 13 27.05 33.70 -20.10
N TRP A 14 27.48 34.28 -18.98
CA TRP A 14 28.89 34.32 -18.58
C TRP A 14 29.51 32.92 -18.49
N ASP A 15 28.81 32.00 -17.80
CA ASP A 15 29.24 30.61 -17.61
C ASP A 15 28.75 29.67 -18.72
N ALA A 16 27.99 30.18 -19.70
CA ALA A 16 27.46 29.36 -20.79
C ALA A 16 28.62 28.88 -21.68
N PRO A 17 28.57 27.65 -22.23
CA PRO A 17 29.62 27.16 -23.12
C PRO A 17 29.73 28.04 -24.38
N PRO A 18 30.92 28.17 -24.99
CA PRO A 18 31.13 28.98 -26.19
C PRO A 18 30.34 28.47 -27.42
N THR A 19 29.79 27.26 -27.35
CA THR A 19 28.94 26.66 -28.37
C THR A 19 27.47 27.06 -28.27
N ASP A 20 27.06 27.76 -27.20
CA ASP A 20 25.66 28.19 -27.04
C ASP A 20 25.30 29.25 -28.10
N PRO A 21 24.24 29.04 -28.90
CA PRO A 21 23.85 29.97 -29.95
C PRO A 21 23.57 31.39 -29.43
N LYS A 22 23.04 31.53 -28.20
CA LYS A 22 22.74 32.83 -27.61
C LYS A 22 24.02 33.58 -27.22
N ARG A 23 25.03 32.85 -26.76
CA ARG A 23 26.34 33.43 -26.42
C ARG A 23 27.03 33.97 -27.68
N ILE A 24 26.96 33.23 -28.79
CA ILE A 24 27.51 33.67 -30.07
C ILE A 24 26.80 34.94 -30.59
N GLU A 25 25.47 35.03 -30.43
CA GLU A 25 24.73 36.24 -30.77
C GLU A 25 25.13 37.43 -29.88
N LEU A 26 25.33 37.19 -28.58
CA LEU A 26 25.80 38.19 -27.63
C LEU A 26 27.16 38.75 -28.00
N GLU A 27 28.14 37.87 -28.23
CA GLU A 27 29.51 38.27 -28.61
C GLU A 27 29.54 39.04 -29.94
N ARG A 28 28.70 38.66 -30.92
CA ARG A 28 28.57 39.40 -32.18
C ARG A 28 28.05 40.83 -31.97
N HIS A 29 27.10 41.03 -31.07
CA HIS A 29 26.58 42.36 -30.76
C HIS A 29 27.59 43.20 -29.98
N ILE A 30 28.29 42.59 -29.02
CA ILE A 30 29.36 43.25 -28.26
C ILE A 30 30.43 43.78 -29.21
N ALA A 31 30.80 43.02 -30.25
CA ALA A 31 31.74 43.47 -31.26
C ALA A 31 31.26 44.69 -32.08
N GLY A 32 29.94 44.92 -32.16
CA GLY A 32 29.33 46.02 -32.91
C GLY A 32 28.87 47.22 -32.07
N CYS A 33 28.81 47.09 -30.74
CA CYS A 33 28.26 48.12 -29.85
C CYS A 33 29.27 48.51 -28.77
N SER A 34 29.76 49.76 -28.81
CA SER A 34 30.73 50.27 -27.83
C SER A 34 30.21 50.29 -26.39
N TYR A 35 28.91 50.53 -26.19
CA TYR A 35 28.30 50.54 -24.86
C TYR A 35 28.34 49.14 -24.22
N CYS A 36 27.84 48.13 -24.93
CA CYS A 36 27.84 46.75 -24.44
C CYS A 36 29.26 46.18 -24.32
N ALA A 37 30.21 46.63 -25.16
CA ALA A 37 31.62 46.29 -25.01
C ALA A 37 32.25 46.85 -23.73
N ALA A 38 31.93 48.10 -23.37
CA ALA A 38 32.42 48.69 -22.12
C ALA A 38 31.87 47.94 -20.90
N GLU A 39 30.59 47.60 -20.91
CA GLU A 39 29.97 46.82 -19.84
C GLU A 39 30.58 45.42 -19.73
N TRP A 40 30.77 44.74 -20.86
CA TRP A 40 31.44 43.44 -20.90
C TRP A 40 32.87 43.50 -20.33
N ALA A 41 33.62 44.56 -20.63
CA ALA A 41 34.97 44.77 -20.08
C ALA A 41 34.94 44.93 -18.55
N ILE A 42 33.96 45.65 -18.00
CA ILE A 42 33.79 45.79 -16.54
C ILE A 42 33.52 44.42 -15.89
N TRP A 43 32.70 43.58 -16.53
CA TRP A 43 32.45 42.21 -16.06
C TRP A 43 33.72 41.35 -16.09
N GLN A 44 34.54 41.47 -17.14
CA GLN A 44 35.83 40.80 -17.24
C GLN A 44 36.76 41.22 -16.11
N GLU A 45 36.95 42.52 -15.90
CA GLU A 45 37.79 43.06 -14.83
C GLU A 45 37.30 42.62 -13.45
N SER A 46 35.99 42.69 -13.19
CA SER A 46 35.43 42.23 -11.91
C SER A 46 35.66 40.75 -11.68
N ASN A 47 35.58 39.91 -12.72
CA ASN A 47 35.81 38.47 -12.59
C ASN A 47 37.29 38.18 -12.35
N GLU A 48 38.21 38.90 -12.99
CA GLU A 48 39.65 38.82 -12.73
C GLU A 48 39.96 39.18 -11.28
N LEU A 49 39.44 40.31 -10.78
CA LEU A 49 39.59 40.70 -9.37
C LEU A 49 39.03 39.64 -8.41
N MET A 50 37.88 39.05 -8.73
CA MET A 50 37.29 37.98 -7.93
C MET A 50 38.15 36.70 -7.94
N GLN A 51 38.82 36.39 -9.05
CA GLN A 51 39.75 35.27 -9.15
C GLN A 51 41.03 35.52 -8.35
N ASP A 52 41.56 36.74 -8.38
CA ASP A 52 42.73 37.13 -7.58
C ASP A 52 42.45 37.08 -6.08
N LEU A 53 41.21 37.38 -5.67
CA LEU A 53 40.77 37.25 -4.29
C LEU A 53 40.46 35.81 -3.87
N ARG A 54 40.51 34.81 -4.77
CA ARG A 54 40.27 33.42 -4.40
C ARG A 54 41.39 32.93 -3.48
N MET A 55 41.06 32.83 -2.21
CA MET A 55 41.86 32.07 -1.26
C MET A 55 41.85 30.60 -1.65
N GLU A 56 43.02 29.98 -1.72
CA GLU A 56 43.13 28.53 -1.86
C GLU A 56 42.44 27.85 -0.67
N ILE A 57 41.37 27.12 -0.96
CA ILE A 57 40.65 26.34 0.05
C ILE A 57 41.38 25.01 0.16
N SER A 58 41.81 24.65 1.37
CA SER A 58 42.40 23.34 1.60
C SER A 58 41.41 22.22 1.27
N ALA A 59 41.91 21.11 0.71
CA ALA A 59 41.09 19.94 0.39
C ALA A 59 40.28 19.47 1.61
N GLU A 60 40.87 19.49 2.80
CA GLU A 60 40.22 19.17 4.07
C GLU A 60 39.00 20.05 4.36
N ARG A 61 39.11 21.37 4.11
CA ARG A 61 38.00 22.30 4.32
C ARG A 61 36.91 22.09 3.28
N ALA A 62 37.26 21.79 2.04
CA ALA A 62 36.30 21.48 0.99
C ALA A 62 35.53 20.19 1.30
N GLU A 63 36.23 19.15 1.78
CA GLU A 63 35.62 17.89 2.22
C GLU A 63 34.69 18.09 3.43
N ALA A 64 35.10 18.88 4.41
CA ALA A 64 34.26 19.18 5.58
C ALA A 64 32.95 19.90 5.20
N VAL A 65 33.00 20.81 4.21
CA VAL A 65 31.80 21.45 3.67
C VAL A 65 30.95 20.46 2.88
N ASN A 66 31.56 19.65 2.02
CA ASN A 66 30.87 18.63 1.24
C ASN A 66 30.11 17.66 2.15
N GLN A 67 30.76 17.14 3.19
CA GLN A 67 30.12 16.26 4.18
C GLN A 67 28.89 16.91 4.83
N LYS A 68 29.00 18.17 5.26
CA LYS A 68 27.87 18.91 5.86
C LYS A 68 26.72 19.14 4.87
N VAL A 69 27.04 19.44 3.61
CA VAL A 69 26.03 19.62 2.55
C VAL A 69 25.32 18.29 2.27
N MET A 70 26.08 17.21 2.12
CA MET A 70 25.52 15.88 1.88
C MET A 70 24.65 15.41 3.06
N GLU A 71 25.11 15.62 4.30
CA GLU A 71 24.32 15.33 5.50
C GLU A 71 22.97 16.04 5.47
N ARG A 72 22.97 17.34 5.17
CA ARG A 72 21.74 18.11 5.06
C ARG A 72 20.84 17.63 3.92
N ILE A 73 21.40 17.33 2.75
CA ILE A 73 20.65 16.78 1.61
C ILE A 73 19.98 15.46 2.00
N TYR A 74 20.67 14.58 2.71
CA TYR A 74 20.11 13.32 3.15
C TYR A 74 19.02 13.47 4.21
N LEU A 75 19.12 14.49 5.08
CA LEU A 75 18.07 14.80 6.06
C LEU A 75 16.83 15.41 5.38
N GLU A 76 17.01 16.34 4.44
CA GLU A 76 15.90 16.98 3.72
C GLU A 76 15.28 16.06 2.66
N SER A 77 16.09 15.19 2.06
CA SER A 77 15.68 14.29 0.99
C SER A 77 16.08 12.83 1.26
N PRO A 78 15.36 12.12 2.16
CA PRO A 78 15.73 10.77 2.59
C PRO A 78 15.75 9.71 1.48
N TRP A 79 15.15 10.00 0.31
CA TRP A 79 15.10 9.08 -0.83
C TRP A 79 16.39 9.05 -1.65
N LEU A 80 17.35 9.96 -1.42
CA LEU A 80 18.65 9.96 -2.10
C LEU A 80 19.69 9.03 -1.46
N MET A 81 19.39 8.40 -0.32
CA MET A 81 20.35 7.53 0.38
C MET A 81 20.70 6.28 -0.47
N PRO A 82 21.98 6.08 -0.84
CA PRO A 82 22.40 4.90 -1.58
C PRO A 82 22.23 3.64 -0.73
N GLY A 83 21.41 2.69 -1.20
CA GLY A 83 21.36 1.32 -0.68
C GLY A 83 20.26 1.00 0.33
N ASP A 84 19.64 1.99 0.96
CA ASP A 84 18.52 1.77 1.87
C ASP A 84 17.41 2.79 1.59
N GLY A 85 16.61 2.52 0.56
CA GLY A 85 15.35 3.23 0.24
C GLY A 85 14.27 3.08 1.32
N LYS A 86 14.66 2.93 2.59
CA LYS A 86 13.80 2.96 3.76
C LYS A 86 13.40 4.41 3.96
N SER A 87 12.41 4.86 3.18
CA SER A 87 11.68 6.12 3.41
C SER A 87 11.43 6.29 4.91
N ALA A 88 12.16 7.25 5.48
CA ALA A 88 12.20 7.51 6.90
C ALA A 88 10.88 8.14 7.34
N GLY A 89 10.33 7.61 8.44
CA GLY A 89 9.22 8.23 9.17
C GLY A 89 7.95 7.38 9.22
N ASN A 90 7.20 7.27 8.13
CA ASN A 90 5.79 6.88 8.24
C ASN A 90 5.50 5.37 8.01
N THR A 91 6.42 4.65 7.37
CA THR A 91 6.17 3.25 6.99
C THR A 91 6.29 2.27 8.17
N ALA A 92 7.08 2.58 9.20
CA ALA A 92 7.29 1.68 10.33
C ALA A 92 6.07 1.62 11.27
N VAL A 93 5.48 2.78 11.58
CA VAL A 93 4.28 2.86 12.44
C VAL A 93 3.07 2.27 11.72
N PHE A 94 2.91 2.56 10.42
CA PHE A 94 1.85 1.99 9.61
C PHE A 94 1.97 0.45 9.49
N ARG A 95 3.19 -0.06 9.29
CA ARG A 95 3.45 -1.51 9.28
C ARG A 95 3.11 -2.19 10.61
N ARG A 96 3.44 -1.56 11.75
CA ARG A 96 3.07 -2.09 13.07
C ARG A 96 1.56 -2.11 13.29
N ARG A 97 0.86 -1.03 12.91
CA ARG A 97 -0.61 -0.99 13.00
C ARG A 97 -1.25 -2.06 12.12
N LEU A 98 -0.80 -2.20 10.87
CA LEU A 98 -1.29 -3.22 9.95
C LEU A 98 -1.01 -4.65 10.46
N SER A 99 0.18 -4.88 11.03
CA SER A 99 0.53 -6.16 11.63
C SER A 99 -0.40 -6.51 12.80
N LEU A 100 -0.81 -5.54 13.62
CA LEU A 100 -1.78 -5.75 14.69
C LEU A 100 -3.16 -6.11 14.15
N TRP A 101 -3.62 -5.45 13.09
CA TRP A 101 -4.89 -5.79 12.43
C TRP A 101 -4.87 -7.21 11.86
N ILE A 102 -3.80 -7.58 11.14
CA ILE A 102 -3.65 -8.93 10.58
C ILE A 102 -3.61 -9.97 11.70
N ALA A 103 -2.85 -9.72 12.77
CA ALA A 103 -2.79 -10.63 13.92
C ALA A 103 -4.16 -10.78 14.61
N CYS A 104 -4.92 -9.69 14.73
CA CYS A 104 -6.27 -9.72 15.30
C CYS A 104 -7.23 -10.58 14.45
N PHE A 105 -7.26 -10.38 13.13
CA PHE A 105 -8.09 -11.19 12.24
C PHE A 105 -7.66 -12.66 12.22
N LEU A 106 -6.35 -12.94 12.27
CA LEU A 106 -5.82 -14.28 12.33
C LEU A 106 -6.18 -14.99 13.65
N ALA A 107 -6.16 -14.27 14.78
CA ALA A 107 -6.55 -14.82 16.08
C ALA A 107 -8.05 -15.19 16.12
N VAL A 108 -8.93 -14.34 15.58
CA VAL A 108 -10.37 -14.63 15.46
C VAL A 108 -10.63 -15.81 14.54
N PHE A 109 -9.87 -15.92 13.44
CA PHE A 109 -9.94 -17.08 12.55
C PHE A 109 -9.50 -18.36 13.25
N LEU A 110 -8.37 -18.35 13.97
CA LEU A 110 -7.87 -19.52 14.70
C LEU A 110 -8.83 -19.95 15.81
N SER A 111 -9.41 -19.02 16.57
CA SER A 111 -10.34 -19.36 17.64
C SER A 111 -11.63 -19.98 17.09
N SER A 112 -12.15 -19.45 15.99
CA SER A 112 -13.29 -20.03 15.27
C SER A 112 -12.97 -21.43 14.72
N PHE A 113 -11.78 -21.61 14.16
CA PHE A 113 -11.31 -22.89 13.64
C PHE A 113 -11.10 -23.94 14.75
N LEU A 114 -10.48 -23.56 15.86
CA LEU A 114 -10.29 -24.44 17.02
C LEU A 114 -11.61 -24.82 17.66
N TYR A 115 -12.54 -23.87 17.78
CA TYR A 115 -13.89 -24.16 18.26
C TYR A 115 -14.57 -25.21 17.38
N PHE A 116 -14.49 -25.07 16.05
CA PHE A 116 -15.09 -26.02 15.12
C PHE A 116 -14.43 -27.41 15.17
N THR A 117 -13.10 -27.48 15.27
CA THR A 117 -12.37 -28.76 15.30
C THR A 117 -12.52 -29.50 16.62
N LEU A 118 -12.61 -28.79 17.75
CA LEU A 118 -12.73 -29.39 19.08
C LEU A 118 -14.17 -29.65 19.52
N PHE A 119 -15.11 -28.74 19.23
CA PHE A 119 -16.49 -28.86 19.69
C PHE A 119 -17.43 -29.51 18.66
N LYS A 120 -17.07 -29.57 17.37
CA LYS A 120 -17.89 -30.24 16.35
C LYS A 120 -17.61 -31.73 16.16
N THR A 121 -16.94 -32.37 17.14
CA THR A 121 -16.73 -33.82 17.15
C THR A 121 -17.44 -34.57 18.28
N SER A 122 -18.31 -33.92 19.07
CA SER A 122 -19.00 -34.59 20.20
C SER A 122 -20.53 -34.53 20.19
N SER A 123 -21.18 -34.11 19.12
CA SER A 123 -22.62 -34.36 18.96
C SER A 123 -23.03 -34.48 17.51
N ASN A 124 -23.27 -35.73 17.11
CA ASN A 124 -24.25 -36.16 16.12
C ASN A 124 -23.91 -35.88 14.64
N THR A 125 -22.97 -36.66 14.12
CA THR A 125 -23.12 -37.37 12.83
C THR A 125 -24.11 -38.54 12.92
N SER A 126 -25.01 -38.53 13.89
CA SER A 126 -26.02 -39.57 14.08
C SER A 126 -27.30 -39.15 13.37
N SER A 127 -27.60 -39.91 12.32
CA SER A 127 -28.94 -40.23 11.84
C SER A 127 -29.86 -39.03 11.63
N ALA A 128 -30.05 -38.67 10.37
CA ALA A 128 -31.32 -38.15 9.89
C ALA A 128 -32.43 -39.15 10.27
N GLN A 129 -32.98 -39.02 11.47
CA GLN A 129 -34.10 -39.82 11.95
C GLN A 129 -35.33 -38.91 11.91
N SER A 130 -36.10 -39.10 10.84
CA SER A 130 -37.32 -38.37 10.55
C SER A 130 -38.32 -38.54 11.69
N GLY A 131 -38.77 -37.42 12.28
CA GLY A 131 -39.93 -37.40 13.17
C GLY A 131 -41.20 -37.51 12.35
N ILE A 132 -41.90 -38.64 12.49
CA ILE A 132 -43.26 -38.81 11.95
C ILE A 132 -44.21 -38.53 13.12
N ILE A 133 -44.96 -37.43 13.03
CA ILE A 133 -46.18 -37.19 13.80
C ILE A 133 -47.36 -37.61 12.93
N ASP A 134 -48.24 -38.45 13.46
CA ASP A 134 -49.39 -38.99 12.73
C ASP A 134 -50.44 -37.89 12.51
N SER A 135 -50.84 -37.69 11.26
CA SER A 135 -51.92 -36.77 10.89
C SER A 135 -53.23 -37.53 10.84
N GLY A 136 -54.21 -37.07 11.62
CA GLY A 136 -55.51 -37.69 11.78
C GLY A 136 -56.31 -37.78 10.47
N VAL A 137 -56.88 -38.96 10.23
CA VAL A 137 -57.98 -39.17 9.29
C VAL A 137 -59.19 -39.64 10.08
N ALA A 138 -60.25 -38.84 10.02
CA ALA A 138 -61.54 -39.08 10.64
C ALA A 138 -62.30 -40.19 9.89
N GLY A 139 -62.75 -41.20 10.64
CA GLY A 139 -63.58 -42.28 10.13
C GLY A 139 -64.14 -43.15 11.25
N LEU A 140 -65.15 -42.61 11.95
CA LEU A 140 -66.26 -43.31 12.61
C LEU A 140 -65.94 -44.60 13.41
N THR A 141 -65.84 -44.50 14.74
CA THR A 141 -66.86 -44.93 15.74
C THR A 141 -66.29 -44.81 17.15
N LEU A 142 -67.17 -44.48 18.11
CA LEU A 142 -66.93 -44.45 19.56
C LEU A 142 -66.01 -45.59 20.06
N GLU A 143 -65.01 -45.24 20.88
CA GLU A 143 -64.77 -45.74 22.24
C GLU A 143 -63.30 -45.39 22.61
N TRP A 144 -63.11 -44.40 23.49
CA TRP A 144 -61.80 -44.12 24.08
C TRP A 144 -61.40 -45.30 24.98
N SER A 145 -60.44 -46.12 24.54
CA SER A 145 -59.82 -47.12 25.41
C SER A 145 -58.30 -47.14 25.22
N SER A 146 -57.63 -46.82 26.31
CA SER A 146 -56.19 -46.94 26.54
C SER A 146 -55.77 -48.41 26.50
N SER A 147 -54.74 -48.76 25.72
CA SER A 147 -53.78 -49.82 26.06
C SER A 147 -52.68 -49.90 25.01
N TYR A 148 -51.43 -49.75 25.45
CA TYR A 148 -50.27 -50.26 24.72
C TYR A 148 -50.36 -51.79 24.64
N PRO A 149 -49.92 -52.39 23.53
CA PRO A 149 -48.91 -53.43 23.71
C PRO A 149 -47.75 -53.35 22.70
N ALA A 150 -46.68 -54.00 23.13
CA ALA A 150 -45.35 -53.98 22.57
C ALA A 150 -45.23 -54.53 21.13
N THR A 151 -44.24 -53.95 20.46
CA THR A 151 -43.46 -54.43 19.30
C THR A 151 -43.44 -55.93 19.02
N GLU A 152 -43.87 -56.31 17.82
CA GLU A 152 -43.42 -57.53 17.11
C GLU A 152 -43.46 -57.29 15.57
N SER A 153 -42.29 -57.02 14.99
CA SER A 153 -41.82 -57.39 13.63
C SER A 153 -42.82 -57.64 12.45
N GLY A 154 -42.74 -56.81 11.39
CA GLY A 154 -43.16 -57.20 10.03
C GLY A 154 -43.34 -56.02 9.06
N GLY A 155 -42.42 -55.85 8.11
CA GLY A 155 -42.25 -54.60 7.33
C GLY A 155 -43.29 -54.30 6.24
N ARG A 156 -43.43 -53.00 5.95
CA ARG A 156 -43.74 -52.49 4.60
C ARG A 156 -43.25 -51.05 4.46
N ILE A 157 -42.52 -50.85 3.37
CA ILE A 157 -41.89 -49.62 2.88
C ILE A 157 -42.93 -48.50 2.73
N ILE A 158 -42.66 -47.32 3.32
CA ILE A 158 -42.72 -45.99 2.68
C ILE A 158 -41.82 -45.07 3.53
N GLU A 159 -40.70 -44.64 2.95
CA GLU A 159 -39.74 -43.69 3.50
C GLU A 159 -40.14 -42.22 3.18
N PRO A 160 -39.61 -41.23 3.91
CA PRO A 160 -40.33 -40.00 4.30
C PRO A 160 -40.10 -38.78 3.40
N LEU A 161 -41.07 -37.87 3.31
CA LEU A 161 -40.81 -36.48 2.88
C LEU A 161 -40.29 -35.68 4.08
N VAL A 162 -38.97 -35.77 4.30
CA VAL A 162 -38.22 -34.90 5.19
C VAL A 162 -38.16 -33.50 4.58
N VAL A 163 -38.91 -32.55 5.13
CA VAL A 163 -38.63 -31.12 4.90
C VAL A 163 -37.41 -30.75 5.72
N SER A 164 -36.26 -30.77 5.05
CA SER A 164 -35.04 -30.16 5.57
C SER A 164 -35.22 -28.65 5.67
N MET A 165 -35.38 -28.13 6.88
CA MET A 165 -34.86 -26.78 7.16
C MET A 165 -33.34 -26.87 7.18
N GLY A 166 -32.74 -26.95 5.99
CA GLY A 166 -31.31 -26.71 5.81
C GLY A 166 -30.99 -25.22 5.96
N PRO A 167 -29.72 -24.88 6.16
CA PRO A 167 -28.98 -25.03 7.41
C PRO A 167 -28.92 -23.67 8.13
N THR A 168 -29.15 -23.66 9.45
CA THR A 168 -28.83 -22.49 10.30
C THR A 168 -27.31 -22.35 10.44
N HIS A 169 -26.74 -21.62 9.47
CA HIS A 169 -25.47 -20.89 9.48
C HIS A 169 -24.13 -21.66 9.59
N PRO A 170 -23.69 -22.30 8.49
CA PRO A 170 -22.27 -22.50 8.19
C PRO A 170 -21.72 -21.61 7.05
N GLN A 171 -22.58 -21.06 6.19
CA GLN A 171 -22.16 -20.35 4.98
C GLN A 171 -21.57 -18.95 5.27
N TYR A 172 -22.14 -18.20 6.22
CA TYR A 172 -21.68 -16.85 6.56
C TYR A 172 -20.27 -16.84 7.15
N TRP A 173 -19.88 -17.88 7.88
CA TRP A 173 -18.54 -18.02 8.45
C TRP A 173 -17.48 -18.32 7.38
N MET A 174 -17.82 -19.13 6.36
CA MET A 174 -16.94 -19.38 5.21
C MET A 174 -16.76 -18.12 4.34
N VAL A 175 -17.86 -17.36 4.16
CA VAL A 175 -17.82 -16.07 3.47
C VAL A 175 -16.95 -15.07 4.24
N LEU A 176 -17.05 -15.03 5.57
CA LEU A 176 -16.24 -14.16 6.42
C LEU A 176 -14.74 -14.51 6.34
N SER A 177 -14.38 -15.80 6.35
CA SER A 177 -12.98 -16.21 6.19
C SER A 177 -12.42 -15.89 4.80
N MET A 178 -13.20 -16.12 3.75
CA MET A 178 -12.84 -15.76 2.37
C MET A 178 -12.64 -14.25 2.22
N LEU A 179 -13.51 -13.46 2.84
CA LEU A 179 -13.44 -12.00 2.81
C LEU A 179 -12.19 -11.49 3.56
N GLY A 180 -11.82 -12.13 4.68
CA GLY A 180 -10.55 -11.84 5.39
C GLY A 180 -9.30 -12.13 4.56
N VAL A 181 -9.27 -13.27 3.85
CA VAL A 181 -8.16 -13.60 2.94
C VAL A 181 -8.12 -12.67 1.73
N ALA A 182 -9.28 -12.33 1.14
CA ALA A 182 -9.35 -11.39 0.03
C ALA A 182 -8.86 -9.99 0.44
N LEU A 183 -9.24 -9.50 1.62
CA LEU A 183 -8.76 -8.23 2.16
C LEU A 183 -7.26 -8.24 2.44
N SER A 184 -6.69 -9.34 2.95
CA SER A 184 -5.24 -9.42 3.19
C SER A 184 -4.44 -9.36 1.87
N ILE A 185 -4.88 -10.09 0.84
CA ILE A 185 -4.27 -10.07 -0.49
C ILE A 185 -4.44 -8.69 -1.13
N PHE A 186 -5.62 -8.07 -0.99
CA PHE A 186 -5.88 -6.73 -1.50
C PHE A 186 -4.96 -5.67 -0.86
N LEU A 187 -4.78 -5.73 0.46
CA LEU A 187 -3.88 -4.84 1.18
C LEU A 187 -2.41 -5.06 0.76
N LEU A 188 -1.97 -6.32 0.63
CA LEU A 188 -0.61 -6.64 0.17
C LEU A 188 -0.34 -6.17 -1.26
N THR A 189 -1.29 -6.36 -2.17
CA THR A 189 -1.15 -5.91 -3.57
C THR A 189 -1.15 -4.39 -3.69
N ARG A 190 -1.98 -3.67 -2.92
CA ARG A 190 -1.95 -2.21 -2.84
C ARG A 190 -0.59 -1.70 -2.33
N LEU A 191 -0.06 -2.28 -1.26
CA LEU A 191 1.23 -1.89 -0.70
C LEU A 191 2.40 -2.15 -1.66
N ASN A 192 2.35 -3.25 -2.40
CA ASN A 192 3.40 -3.55 -3.37
C ASN A 192 3.36 -2.60 -4.58
N ARG A 193 2.19 -2.08 -4.97
CA ARG A 193 2.09 -1.03 -6.01
C ARG A 193 2.70 0.28 -5.58
N TYR A 194 2.42 0.74 -4.36
CA TYR A 194 3.00 1.99 -3.82
C TYR A 194 4.52 1.92 -3.63
N ARG A 195 5.12 0.74 -3.58
CA ARG A 195 6.57 0.55 -3.49
C ARG A 195 7.28 0.59 -4.86
N ARG A 196 6.54 0.45 -5.96
CA ARG A 196 7.08 0.43 -7.33
C ARG A 196 6.92 1.75 -8.09
N GLN A 197 6.19 2.70 -7.53
CA GLN A 197 6.12 4.10 -7.98
C GLN A 197 6.98 4.95 -7.04
#